data_AF-A0AA86VZ24-F1
#
_entry.id   AF-A0AA86VZ24-F1
#
_cell.length_a   1.000
_cell.length_b   1.000
_cell.length_c   1.000
_cell.angle_alpha   90.00
_cell.angle_beta   90.00
_cell.angle_gamma   90.00
#
_symmetry.space_group_name_H-M   'P 1'
#
loop_
_entity.id
_entity.type
_entity.pdbx_description
1 polymer ?
#
loop_
_entity_poly.entity_id
_entity_poly.type
_entity_poly.pdbx_seq_one_letter_code
_entity_poly.pdbx_strand_id
1 'polypeptide(L)'
;MMLVDLPRGNEILKLSDKAFKNMKNLRMLIIKDAIYSGIPQHLSNSLRVLIWSGYPSECLPLDFLNFPSDCLILNNFKNMECLTTLDFTDCEYLTEVPDISGISDLRILYLDNCINLIKIHDSVGFLGNLEVLAATGCTSLKVIPLAFKLASLRVLSFSECLRLARFPEILCEIENLHYLNLWQTAIEELPFSIGNIIGLESLNLMECGRLDNLPSSLFTLPRLMEIQADSCRRFDISVEGENHGQLKLTASSNKVCLYLSSCNLTTEHLVTCLSGFANMVYLDISYNNFTVLPECIKECVHLKTLQLSNCKQLQDILVVPPKLRDIDALNCTSLTSQSSSVLLNQAFHATGQKTVILPGSTIPEWFDHYGSERSIIFWGRGRFPRICVCFSVGVLGHALHRLQARLSIIINGYRRMLSQCCYNWSIETDHVWLFDLTALVRHEDLTGTFVKSDWNRVEIEIERNGCILGEHGPTGIMAFVKCYGVHIYRHESKMEDISFSQPKNLLENNTNKRVGNEVLDSVKRQKRTWKQILSGIDSIPEDEQ
;
A
#
# COMPACT_ATOMS: atom_id res chain seq x y z
N MET A 1 -7.14 -11.10 40.70
CA MET A 1 -7.70 -10.62 39.42
C MET A 1 -9.16 -10.34 39.69
N MET A 2 -9.63 -9.14 39.34
CA MET A 2 -11.04 -8.77 39.38
C MET A 2 -11.43 -8.35 37.96
N LEU A 3 -12.33 -9.12 37.35
CA LEU A 3 -12.95 -8.80 36.08
C LEU A 3 -14.38 -8.34 36.39
N VAL A 4 -14.69 -7.12 36.01
CA VAL A 4 -16.04 -6.57 36.03
C VAL A 4 -16.45 -6.40 34.57
N ASP A 5 -16.95 -7.50 34.01
CA ASP A 5 -17.46 -7.58 32.64
C ASP A 5 -18.97 -7.66 32.73
N LEU A 6 -19.65 -6.60 32.29
CA LEU A 6 -21.09 -6.44 32.45
C LEU A 6 -21.74 -6.32 31.08
N PRO A 7 -22.94 -6.89 30.91
CA PRO A 7 -23.67 -6.73 29.67
C PRO A 7 -24.00 -5.25 29.44
N ARG A 8 -23.86 -4.79 28.19
CA ARG A 8 -24.26 -3.44 27.76
C ARG A 8 -25.70 -3.15 28.22
N GLY A 9 -25.82 -2.34 29.27
CA GLY A 9 -27.08 -1.97 29.89
C GLY A 9 -26.96 -0.57 30.50
N ASN A 10 -28.10 0.12 30.64
CA ASN A 10 -28.16 1.48 31.18
C ASN A 10 -28.07 1.53 32.72
N GLU A 11 -27.70 0.43 33.38
CA GLU A 11 -27.59 0.38 34.84
C GLU A 11 -26.33 1.10 35.29
N ILE A 12 -26.53 2.20 36.03
CA ILE A 12 -25.45 2.96 36.64
C ILE A 12 -24.96 2.21 37.87
N LEU A 13 -23.73 1.70 37.83
CA LEU A 13 -23.13 1.01 38.96
C LEU A 13 -22.35 1.96 39.86
N LYS A 14 -22.45 1.76 41.17
CA LYS A 14 -21.69 2.53 42.16
C LYS A 14 -20.55 1.69 42.70
N LEU A 15 -19.32 2.01 42.30
CA LEU A 15 -18.14 1.34 42.83
C LEU A 15 -17.91 1.77 44.28
N SER A 16 -17.78 0.80 45.19
CA SER A 16 -17.55 1.07 46.62
C SER A 16 -16.07 1.32 46.88
N ASP A 17 -15.70 2.56 47.15
CA ASP A 17 -14.32 2.94 47.53
C ASP A 17 -13.80 2.11 48.73
N LYS A 18 -14.68 1.88 49.73
CA LYS A 18 -14.36 1.04 50.90
C LYS A 18 -14.00 -0.40 50.52
N ALA A 19 -14.60 -0.95 49.46
CA ALA A 19 -14.25 -2.28 48.97
C ALA A 19 -12.84 -2.28 48.36
N PHE A 20 -12.53 -1.33 47.48
CA PHE A 20 -11.21 -1.24 46.85
C PHE A 20 -10.08 -0.96 47.87
N LYS A 21 -10.34 -0.14 48.90
CA LYS A 21 -9.40 0.09 50.01
C LYS A 21 -8.97 -1.20 50.73
N ASN A 22 -9.84 -2.21 50.80
CA ASN A 22 -9.54 -3.49 51.45
C ASN A 22 -8.85 -4.49 50.50
N MET A 23 -8.87 -4.26 49.19
CA MET A 23 -8.29 -5.16 48.17
C MET A 23 -6.79 -4.94 48.00
N LYS A 24 -6.01 -5.07 49.08
CA LYS A 24 -4.57 -4.75 49.11
C LYS A 24 -3.70 -5.55 48.12
N ASN A 25 -4.15 -6.73 47.69
CA ASN A 25 -3.43 -7.64 46.77
C ASN A 25 -4.02 -7.64 45.34
N LEU A 26 -4.83 -6.65 44.98
CA LEU A 26 -5.43 -6.56 43.65
C LEU A 26 -4.35 -6.28 42.60
N ARG A 27 -4.09 -7.26 41.73
CA ARG A 27 -3.08 -7.17 40.65
C ARG A 27 -3.64 -6.80 39.28
N MET A 28 -4.93 -7.01 39.05
CA MET A 28 -5.57 -6.77 37.76
C MET A 28 -7.00 -6.34 38.01
N LEU A 29 -7.36 -5.20 37.43
CA LEU A 29 -8.70 -4.64 37.41
C LEU A 29 -9.08 -4.40 35.95
N ILE A 30 -10.15 -5.06 35.49
CA ILE A 30 -10.69 -4.89 34.15
C ILE A 30 -12.15 -4.48 34.27
N ILE A 31 -12.48 -3.35 33.69
CA ILE A 31 -13.81 -2.75 33.66
C ILE A 31 -14.15 -2.47 32.20
N LYS A 32 -15.23 -3.10 31.70
CA LYS A 32 -15.71 -2.97 30.32
C LYS A 32 -17.21 -2.73 30.29
N ASP A 33 -17.67 -1.99 29.27
CA ASP A 33 -19.08 -1.85 28.88
C ASP A 33 -20.06 -1.43 30.01
N ALA A 34 -19.58 -0.67 31.02
CA ALA A 34 -20.39 -0.31 32.19
C ALA A 34 -20.35 1.18 32.51
N ILE A 35 -21.53 1.76 32.77
CA ILE A 35 -21.72 3.16 33.18
C ILE A 35 -21.63 3.22 34.70
N TYR A 36 -20.69 3.99 35.25
CA TYR A 36 -20.51 4.09 36.69
C TYR A 36 -20.82 5.49 37.23
N SER A 37 -21.35 5.54 38.46
CA SER A 37 -21.39 6.76 39.27
C SER A 37 -20.41 6.63 40.45
N GLY A 38 -19.50 7.60 40.55
CA GLY A 38 -18.45 7.61 41.57
C GLY A 38 -17.22 6.80 41.16
N ILE A 39 -16.05 7.44 41.27
CA ILE A 39 -14.75 6.86 40.97
C ILE A 39 -14.16 6.34 42.29
N PRO A 40 -13.70 5.07 42.39
CA PRO A 40 -12.95 4.61 43.55
C PRO A 40 -11.73 5.48 43.73
N GLN A 41 -11.59 6.01 44.93
CA GLN A 41 -10.51 6.90 45.30
C GLN A 41 -9.26 6.12 45.69
N HIS A 42 -9.41 4.88 46.16
CA HIS A 42 -8.29 4.01 46.51
C HIS A 42 -8.12 2.85 45.53
N LEU A 43 -6.92 2.71 44.96
CA LEU A 43 -6.49 1.52 44.21
C LEU A 43 -5.29 0.85 44.93
N SER A 44 -5.10 -0.44 44.67
CA SER A 44 -3.98 -1.20 45.25
C SER A 44 -2.65 -0.85 44.59
N ASN A 45 -1.60 -0.58 45.38
CA ASN A 45 -0.24 -0.41 44.86
C ASN A 45 0.34 -1.69 44.24
N SER A 46 -0.29 -2.86 44.45
CA SER A 46 0.09 -4.13 43.83
C SER A 46 -0.50 -4.31 42.42
N LEU A 47 -1.28 -3.33 41.93
CA LEU A 47 -1.92 -3.38 40.63
C LEU A 47 -0.87 -3.36 39.52
N ARG A 48 -1.07 -4.25 38.53
CA ARG A 48 -0.20 -4.41 37.35
C ARG A 48 -0.92 -4.03 36.08
N VAL A 49 -2.22 -4.30 36.02
CA VAL A 49 -3.05 -4.06 34.85
C VAL A 49 -4.32 -3.33 35.28
N LEU A 50 -4.57 -2.19 34.65
CA LEU A 50 -5.82 -1.47 34.73
C LEU A 50 -6.38 -1.28 33.32
N ILE A 51 -7.53 -1.88 33.05
CA ILE A 51 -8.30 -1.67 31.83
C ILE A 51 -9.63 -1.07 32.24
N TRP A 52 -9.94 0.11 31.71
CA TRP A 52 -11.16 0.82 32.06
C TRP A 52 -11.73 1.55 30.84
N SER A 53 -12.39 0.79 29.97
CA SER A 53 -13.07 1.36 28.82
C SER A 53 -14.29 2.18 29.27
N GLY A 54 -14.50 3.36 28.69
CA GLY A 54 -15.59 4.27 29.05
C GLY A 54 -15.44 4.93 30.43
N TYR A 55 -14.20 5.17 30.88
CA TYR A 55 -13.93 5.83 32.16
C TYR A 55 -14.69 7.16 32.28
N PRO A 56 -15.46 7.39 33.37
CA PRO A 56 -16.49 8.42 33.42
C PRO A 56 -15.97 9.83 33.81
N SER A 57 -14.66 10.07 33.81
CA SER A 57 -14.08 11.32 34.30
C SER A 57 -13.25 12.04 33.27
N GLU A 58 -13.16 13.36 33.45
CA GLU A 58 -12.41 14.27 32.58
C GLU A 58 -10.89 14.15 32.72
N CYS A 59 -10.39 13.58 33.82
CA CYS A 59 -8.97 13.34 34.03
C CYS A 59 -8.78 11.94 34.62
N LEU A 60 -7.68 11.26 34.26
CA LEU A 60 -7.25 10.08 35.03
C LEU A 60 -7.14 10.47 36.51
N PRO A 61 -7.33 9.52 37.45
CA PRO A 61 -7.24 9.84 38.87
C PRO A 61 -5.87 10.47 39.12
N LEU A 62 -5.87 11.78 39.28
CA LEU A 62 -4.71 12.58 39.59
C LEU A 62 -4.35 12.25 41.00
N ASP A 63 -3.07 12.11 41.25
CA ASP A 63 -2.60 12.32 42.58
C ASP A 63 -1.47 13.32 42.47
N PHE A 64 -1.69 14.53 43.02
CA PHE A 64 -0.64 15.50 43.37
C PHE A 64 -0.10 16.30 42.16
N LEU A 65 -0.33 17.63 42.03
CA LEU A 65 0.27 18.72 42.82
C LEU A 65 -0.52 20.06 42.68
N ASN A 66 -0.66 20.79 43.80
CA ASN A 66 -0.90 22.25 43.96
C ASN A 66 -2.04 22.96 43.18
N PHE A 67 -3.23 23.04 43.78
CA PHE A 67 -4.08 24.24 43.73
C PHE A 67 -4.74 24.49 45.11
N PRO A 68 -5.03 25.75 45.51
CA PRO A 68 -5.58 26.08 46.82
C PRO A 68 -7.10 25.85 46.88
N SER A 69 -7.55 25.31 48.03
CA SER A 69 -8.88 25.40 48.67
C SER A 69 -10.08 25.05 47.78
N ASP A 70 -10.67 23.84 47.74
CA ASP A 70 -11.38 23.17 48.83
C ASP A 70 -11.71 21.71 48.45
N CYS A 71 -10.70 20.86 48.23
CA CYS A 71 -10.92 19.42 48.09
C CYS A 71 -9.84 18.61 48.82
N LEU A 72 -10.29 17.82 49.79
CA LEU A 72 -9.48 16.94 50.61
C LEU A 72 -8.91 15.79 49.75
N ILE A 73 -7.57 15.70 49.69
CA ILE A 73 -6.69 14.51 49.64
C ILE A 73 -7.00 13.46 48.57
N LEU A 74 -6.01 13.07 47.73
CA LEU A 74 -5.63 11.67 47.42
C LEU A 74 -4.29 11.59 46.68
N ASN A 75 -3.48 10.61 47.09
CA ASN A 75 -2.07 10.31 46.75
C ASN A 75 -1.87 8.84 46.30
N ASN A 76 -1.83 8.47 45.01
CA ASN A 76 -1.96 7.07 44.59
C ASN A 76 -1.14 6.70 43.33
N PHE A 77 -1.12 7.42 42.21
CA PHE A 77 -0.26 6.97 41.08
C PHE A 77 1.24 7.13 41.32
N LYS A 78 1.66 8.04 42.22
CA LYS A 78 3.09 8.20 42.57
C LYS A 78 3.74 6.94 43.17
N ASN A 79 2.95 5.99 43.66
CA ASN A 79 3.42 4.80 44.38
C ASN A 79 2.97 3.48 43.74
N MET A 80 2.52 3.49 42.47
CA MET A 80 2.09 2.29 41.75
C MET A 80 3.24 1.65 40.97
N GLU A 81 4.32 1.30 41.67
CA GLU A 81 5.56 0.75 41.10
C GLU A 81 5.34 -0.54 40.29
N CYS A 82 4.27 -1.30 40.58
CA CYS A 82 3.97 -2.55 39.88
C CYS A 82 3.18 -2.38 38.58
N LEU A 83 2.71 -1.18 38.25
CA LEU A 83 1.76 -0.95 37.16
C LEU A 83 2.47 -1.00 35.80
N THR A 84 2.12 -1.99 34.98
CA THR A 84 2.72 -2.22 33.66
C THR A 84 1.79 -1.88 32.52
N THR A 85 0.48 -1.82 32.75
CA THR A 85 -0.53 -1.62 31.70
C THR A 85 -1.64 -0.69 32.16
N LEU A 86 -1.87 0.36 31.38
CA LEU A 86 -3.01 1.27 31.45
C LEU A 86 -3.74 1.25 30.11
N ASP A 87 -5.03 0.95 30.14
CA ASP A 87 -5.90 0.99 28.97
C ASP A 87 -7.16 1.79 29.29
N PHE A 88 -7.26 2.94 28.65
CA PHE A 88 -8.36 3.89 28.72
C PHE A 88 -8.98 4.10 27.33
N THR A 89 -8.97 3.07 26.48
CA THR A 89 -9.63 3.12 25.19
C THR A 89 -11.12 3.48 25.33
N ASP A 90 -11.64 4.29 24.42
CA ASP A 90 -13.03 4.78 24.39
C ASP A 90 -13.44 5.60 25.63
N CYS A 91 -12.50 6.26 26.31
CA CYS A 91 -12.82 7.15 27.43
C CYS A 91 -13.22 8.54 26.92
N GLU A 92 -14.49 8.68 26.53
CA GLU A 92 -15.02 9.89 25.90
C GLU A 92 -14.89 11.16 26.76
N TYR A 93 -14.88 11.04 28.10
CA TYR A 93 -14.76 12.20 28.97
C TYR A 93 -13.31 12.66 29.16
N LEU A 94 -12.33 11.77 28.99
CA LEU A 94 -10.92 12.05 29.30
C LEU A 94 -10.38 13.22 28.46
N THR A 95 -9.92 14.27 29.13
CA THR A 95 -9.40 15.51 28.55
C THR A 95 -7.88 15.65 28.72
N GLU A 96 -7.30 15.06 29.76
CA GLU A 96 -5.85 15.05 29.96
C GLU A 96 -5.32 13.76 30.60
N VAL A 97 -4.14 13.34 30.16
CA VAL A 97 -3.28 12.40 30.90
C VAL A 97 -2.37 13.23 31.81
N PRO A 98 -2.43 13.05 33.15
CA PRO A 98 -1.66 13.82 34.11
C PRO A 98 -0.19 13.38 34.20
N ASP A 99 0.57 13.96 35.13
CA ASP A 99 1.90 13.47 35.48
C ASP A 99 1.84 12.03 35.98
N ILE A 100 2.48 11.13 35.23
CA ILE A 100 2.59 9.70 35.55
C ILE A 100 4.05 9.26 35.74
N SER A 101 4.94 10.17 36.12
CA SER A 101 6.35 9.87 36.41
C SER A 101 6.55 8.80 37.50
N GLY A 102 5.57 8.61 38.39
CA GLY A 102 5.63 7.61 39.46
C GLY A 102 5.31 6.17 39.05
N ILE A 103 4.89 5.92 37.81
CA ILE A 103 4.67 4.56 37.26
C ILE A 103 5.75 4.22 36.23
N SER A 104 7.00 4.23 36.66
CA SER A 104 8.18 4.02 35.81
C SER A 104 8.27 2.65 35.13
N ASP A 105 7.56 1.64 35.64
CA ASP A 105 7.49 0.29 35.07
C ASP A 105 6.37 0.13 34.04
N LEU A 106 5.66 1.22 33.69
CA LEU A 106 4.62 1.21 32.68
C LEU A 106 5.20 0.81 31.32
N ARG A 107 4.59 -0.20 30.70
CA ARG A 107 4.96 -0.75 29.39
C ARG A 107 3.94 -0.44 28.31
N ILE A 108 2.67 -0.33 28.68
CA ILE A 108 1.57 -0.18 27.73
C ILE A 108 0.65 0.94 28.21
N LEU A 109 0.41 1.92 27.33
CA LEU A 109 -0.58 2.98 27.50
C LEU A 109 -1.48 3.04 26.26
N TYR A 110 -2.73 2.59 26.39
CA TYR A 110 -3.77 2.73 25.38
C TYR A 110 -4.73 3.86 25.74
N LEU A 111 -4.95 4.76 24.79
CA LEU A 111 -5.82 5.93 24.87
C LEU A 111 -6.69 6.06 23.61
N ASP A 112 -6.81 5.00 22.81
CA ASP A 112 -7.51 5.07 21.53
C ASP A 112 -8.96 5.54 21.72
N ASN A 113 -9.47 6.33 20.78
CA ASN A 113 -10.82 6.91 20.77
C ASN A 113 -11.20 7.76 22.00
N CYS A 114 -10.24 8.30 22.75
CA CYS A 114 -10.53 9.37 23.72
C CYS A 114 -10.78 10.69 22.98
N ILE A 115 -11.98 10.85 22.39
CA ILE A 115 -12.29 11.94 21.45
C ILE A 115 -12.14 13.35 22.05
N ASN A 116 -12.27 13.51 23.37
CA ASN A 116 -12.10 14.78 24.07
C ASN A 116 -10.70 14.95 24.71
N LEU A 117 -9.77 14.00 24.51
CA LEU A 117 -8.42 14.10 25.04
C LEU A 117 -7.68 15.24 24.33
N ILE A 118 -7.24 16.24 25.10
CA ILE A 118 -6.55 17.44 24.60
C ILE A 118 -5.05 17.33 24.82
N LYS A 119 -4.63 16.75 25.95
CA LYS A 119 -3.24 16.79 26.42
C LYS A 119 -2.76 15.47 26.98
N ILE A 120 -1.56 15.07 26.60
CA ILE A 120 -0.76 14.05 27.27
C ILE A 120 0.43 14.74 27.93
N HIS A 121 0.58 14.58 29.25
CA HIS A 121 1.65 15.22 30.02
C HIS A 121 3.05 14.75 29.61
N ASP A 122 4.04 15.65 29.69
CA ASP A 122 5.42 15.42 29.24
C ASP A 122 6.10 14.21 29.90
N SER A 123 5.71 13.85 31.14
CA SER A 123 6.23 12.68 31.87
C SER A 123 6.12 11.38 31.07
N VAL A 124 5.09 11.24 30.21
CA VAL A 124 4.90 10.05 29.36
C VAL A 124 6.10 9.85 28.43
N GLY A 125 6.69 10.93 27.94
CA GLY A 125 7.84 10.90 27.03
C GLY A 125 9.14 10.40 27.67
N PHE A 126 9.19 10.22 28.99
CA PHE A 126 10.39 9.79 29.73
C PHE A 126 10.23 8.42 30.41
N LEU A 127 9.16 7.68 30.09
CA LEU A 127 8.94 6.32 30.58
C LEU A 127 9.80 5.33 29.79
N GLY A 128 11.05 5.10 30.21
CA GLY A 128 12.03 4.28 29.47
C GLY A 128 11.62 2.82 29.20
N ASN A 129 10.69 2.27 29.99
CA ASN A 129 10.13 0.93 29.84
C ASN A 129 8.89 0.87 28.93
N LEU A 130 8.40 2.02 28.44
CA LEU A 130 7.19 2.08 27.63
C LEU A 130 7.44 1.42 26.25
N GLU A 131 6.72 0.33 26.00
CA GLU A 131 6.76 -0.44 24.76
C GLU A 131 5.64 0.02 23.80
N VAL A 132 4.49 0.45 24.31
CA VAL A 132 3.32 0.82 23.51
C VAL A 132 2.71 2.13 24.00
N LEU A 133 2.58 3.09 23.08
CA LEU A 133 1.80 4.32 23.25
C LEU A 133 0.86 4.47 22.05
N ALA A 134 -0.44 4.30 22.26
CA ALA A 134 -1.44 4.48 21.20
C ALA A 134 -2.57 5.41 21.66
N ALA A 135 -2.88 6.38 20.82
CA ALA A 135 -3.94 7.37 21.02
C ALA A 135 -4.67 7.66 19.69
N THR A 136 -4.90 6.61 18.91
CA THR A 136 -5.61 6.65 17.62
C THR A 136 -7.01 7.20 17.80
N GLY A 137 -7.51 8.04 16.90
CA GLY A 137 -8.88 8.56 16.96
C GLY A 137 -9.11 9.61 18.06
N CYS A 138 -8.07 10.07 18.76
CA CYS A 138 -8.15 11.19 19.70
C CYS A 138 -8.23 12.52 18.94
N THR A 139 -9.41 12.81 18.36
CA THR A 139 -9.61 13.94 17.44
C THR A 139 -9.38 15.32 18.08
N SER A 140 -9.45 15.45 19.40
CA SER A 140 -9.17 16.70 20.13
C SER A 140 -7.71 16.88 20.57
N LEU A 141 -6.85 15.86 20.39
CA LEU A 141 -5.49 15.84 20.92
C LEU A 141 -4.63 16.89 20.25
N LYS A 142 -4.01 17.75 21.06
CA LYS A 142 -3.17 18.88 20.62
C LYS A 142 -1.77 18.82 21.18
N VAL A 143 -1.64 18.42 22.44
CA VAL A 143 -0.40 18.47 23.19
C VAL A 143 -0.01 17.05 23.55
N ILE A 144 1.09 16.58 22.98
CA ILE A 144 1.80 15.37 23.39
C ILE A 144 3.14 15.79 24.02
N PRO A 145 3.88 14.87 24.66
CA PRO A 145 5.19 15.21 25.22
C PRO A 145 6.06 15.91 24.19
N LEU A 146 6.78 16.96 24.58
CA LEU A 146 7.64 17.70 23.64
C LEU A 146 8.86 16.89 23.17
N ALA A 147 9.22 15.86 23.93
CA ALA A 147 10.36 15.00 23.63
C ALA A 147 10.13 13.56 24.08
N PHE A 148 10.68 12.61 23.34
CA PHE A 148 10.65 11.18 23.65
C PHE A 148 12.06 10.65 23.96
N LYS A 149 12.19 10.03 25.13
CA LYS A 149 13.30 9.19 25.55
C LYS A 149 12.78 7.77 25.86
N LEU A 150 12.16 7.16 24.84
CA LEU A 150 11.41 5.90 24.94
C LEU A 150 12.18 4.75 24.24
N ALA A 151 13.32 4.34 24.81
CA ALA A 151 14.22 3.35 24.18
C ALA A 151 13.57 1.97 23.93
N SER A 152 12.54 1.61 24.71
CA SER A 152 11.82 0.33 24.60
C SER A 152 10.63 0.36 23.63
N LEU A 153 10.36 1.50 22.98
CA LEU A 153 9.14 1.71 22.20
C LEU A 153 9.09 0.80 20.98
N ARG A 154 7.94 0.14 20.81
CA ARG A 154 7.62 -0.81 19.74
C ARG A 154 6.43 -0.37 18.89
N VAL A 155 5.48 0.30 19.52
CA VAL A 155 4.27 0.81 18.87
C VAL A 155 4.04 2.25 19.28
N LEU A 156 3.93 3.12 18.29
CA LEU A 156 3.55 4.52 18.44
C LEU A 156 2.47 4.85 17.40
N SER A 157 1.27 5.18 17.85
CA SER A 157 0.16 5.54 16.97
C SER A 157 -0.55 6.79 17.45
N PHE A 158 -0.61 7.80 16.57
CA PHE A 158 -1.42 9.01 16.73
C PHE A 158 -2.33 9.23 15.52
N SER A 159 -2.65 8.18 14.78
CA SER A 159 -3.51 8.30 13.60
C SER A 159 -4.88 8.88 13.97
N GLU A 160 -5.45 9.68 13.06
CA GLU A 160 -6.73 10.38 13.26
C GLU A 160 -6.72 11.41 14.41
N CYS A 161 -5.54 11.82 14.91
CA CYS A 161 -5.41 12.98 15.80
C CYS A 161 -5.46 14.30 14.99
N LEU A 162 -6.67 14.69 14.59
CA LEU A 162 -6.95 15.81 13.67
C LEU A 162 -6.45 17.19 14.12
N ARG A 163 -5.99 17.35 15.36
CA ARG A 163 -5.50 18.61 15.94
C ARG A 163 -4.05 18.54 16.42
N LEU A 164 -3.38 17.40 16.23
CA LEU A 164 -1.99 17.21 16.61
C LEU A 164 -1.09 17.85 15.55
N ALA A 165 -0.49 19.01 15.89
CA ALA A 165 0.28 19.81 14.93
C ALA A 165 1.79 19.59 14.97
N ARG A 166 2.33 19.04 16.07
CA ARG A 166 3.78 18.89 16.28
C ARG A 166 4.11 17.47 16.72
N PHE A 167 5.15 16.91 16.11
CA PHE A 167 5.73 15.64 16.55
C PHE A 167 6.91 15.90 17.51
N PRO A 168 7.13 15.06 18.54
CA PRO A 168 8.19 15.24 19.54
C PRO A 168 9.60 15.06 19.01
N GLU A 169 10.54 15.77 19.63
CA GLU A 169 11.97 15.48 19.46
C GLU A 169 12.32 14.11 20.04
N ILE A 170 13.06 13.29 19.29
CA ILE A 170 13.50 11.96 19.73
C ILE A 170 14.91 12.06 20.32
N LEU A 171 15.03 11.88 21.64
CA LEU A 171 16.27 12.13 22.40
C LEU A 171 17.18 10.90 22.56
N CYS A 172 16.76 9.73 22.06
CA CYS A 172 17.55 8.49 22.11
C CYS A 172 17.29 7.62 20.88
N GLU A 173 18.20 6.69 20.59
CA GLU A 173 17.98 5.70 19.54
C GLU A 173 16.83 4.75 19.91
N ILE A 174 15.94 4.47 18.94
CA ILE A 174 14.81 3.55 19.08
C ILE A 174 14.95 2.45 18.03
N GLU A 175 15.36 1.26 18.47
CA GLU A 175 15.61 0.10 17.61
C GLU A 175 14.38 -0.76 17.33
N ASN A 176 13.39 -0.72 18.23
CA ASN A 176 12.28 -1.68 18.24
C ASN A 176 10.99 -1.16 17.59
N LEU A 177 10.95 0.12 17.17
CA LEU A 177 9.81 0.72 16.50
C LEU A 177 9.98 0.56 14.98
N HIS A 178 9.21 -0.36 14.40
CA HIS A 178 9.29 -0.70 12.96
C HIS A 178 8.26 0.04 12.10
N TYR A 179 7.13 0.44 12.69
CA TYR A 179 6.05 1.13 11.99
C TYR A 179 5.59 2.35 12.78
N LEU A 180 5.55 3.51 12.14
CA LEU A 180 5.04 4.76 12.71
C LEU A 180 3.82 5.23 11.91
N ASN A 181 2.67 5.30 12.56
CA ASN A 181 1.41 5.73 11.96
C ASN A 181 0.97 7.10 12.46
N LEU A 182 0.95 8.06 11.54
CA LEU A 182 0.51 9.44 11.73
C LEU A 182 -0.59 9.82 10.72
N TRP A 183 -1.23 8.81 10.12
CA TRP A 183 -2.32 9.00 9.15
C TRP A 183 -3.37 9.98 9.66
N GLN A 184 -3.77 10.92 8.79
CA GLN A 184 -4.82 11.90 9.06
C GLN A 184 -4.57 12.73 10.32
N THR A 185 -3.36 13.22 10.51
CA THR A 185 -3.02 14.19 11.58
C THR A 185 -2.87 15.60 11.03
N ALA A 186 -2.79 16.59 11.93
CA ALA A 186 -2.52 17.97 11.57
C ALA A 186 -1.02 18.32 11.63
N ILE A 187 -0.13 17.32 11.64
CA ILE A 187 1.31 17.51 11.82
C ILE A 187 1.86 18.40 10.72
N GLU A 188 2.56 19.45 11.14
CA GLU A 188 3.13 20.46 10.24
C GLU A 188 4.56 20.07 9.83
N GLU A 189 5.34 19.50 10.74
CA GLU A 189 6.72 19.06 10.49
C GLU A 189 7.07 17.81 11.31
N LEU A 190 7.96 16.99 10.77
CA LEU A 190 8.68 15.98 11.54
C LEU A 190 10.07 16.53 11.93
N PRO A 191 10.49 16.38 13.20
CA PRO A 191 11.80 16.88 13.63
C PRO A 191 12.92 16.07 12.99
N PHE A 192 14.10 16.69 12.84
CA PHE A 192 15.29 16.02 12.32
C PHE A 192 15.64 14.75 13.12
N SER A 193 15.37 14.76 14.43
CA SER A 193 15.58 13.63 15.33
C SER A 193 14.74 12.39 15.01
N ILE A 194 13.79 12.44 14.06
CA ILE A 194 13.14 11.22 13.52
C ILE A 194 14.18 10.19 13.01
N GLY A 195 15.37 10.66 12.61
CA GLY A 195 16.52 9.81 12.26
C GLY A 195 17.01 8.91 13.40
N ASN A 196 16.66 9.20 14.66
CA ASN A 196 17.00 8.36 15.81
C ASN A 196 16.11 7.12 15.93
N ILE A 197 15.02 7.02 15.16
CA ILE A 197 14.21 5.79 15.07
C ILE A 197 14.86 4.82 14.09
N ILE A 198 16.06 4.34 14.44
CA ILE A 198 16.89 3.49 13.58
C ILE A 198 16.25 2.14 13.22
N GLY A 199 15.23 1.73 13.97
CA GLY A 199 14.40 0.56 13.70
C GLY A 199 13.31 0.74 12.64
N LEU A 200 13.04 1.98 12.18
CA LEU A 200 11.87 2.31 11.36
C LEU A 200 11.94 1.68 9.97
N GLU A 201 10.90 0.92 9.61
CA GLU A 201 10.76 0.25 8.32
C GLU A 201 9.68 0.90 7.44
N SER A 202 8.56 1.33 8.04
CA SER A 202 7.47 2.00 7.32
C SER A 202 6.92 3.21 8.09
N LEU A 203 6.72 4.32 7.37
CA LEU A 203 6.19 5.59 7.87
C LEU A 203 4.92 5.95 7.11
N ASN A 204 3.80 6.09 7.83
CA ASN A 204 2.52 6.50 7.27
C ASN A 204 2.15 7.93 7.72
N LEU A 205 2.09 8.83 6.75
CA LEU A 205 1.75 10.25 6.82
C LEU A 205 0.61 10.60 5.86
N MET A 206 -0.13 9.62 5.36
CA MET A 206 -1.22 9.89 4.41
C MET A 206 -2.24 10.86 5.02
N GLU A 207 -2.82 11.72 4.19
CA GLU A 207 -3.81 12.73 4.59
C GLU A 207 -3.35 13.73 5.67
N CYS A 208 -2.04 13.87 5.91
CA CYS A 208 -1.48 14.96 6.71
C CYS A 208 -1.51 16.28 5.92
N GLY A 209 -2.70 16.86 5.77
CA GLY A 209 -2.93 18.02 4.89
C GLY A 209 -2.20 19.31 5.28
N ARG A 210 -1.52 19.34 6.43
CA ARG A 210 -0.67 20.45 6.90
C ARG A 210 0.82 20.14 6.90
N LEU A 211 1.21 18.92 6.54
CA LEU A 211 2.61 18.54 6.52
C LEU A 211 3.32 19.38 5.48
N ASP A 212 4.21 20.23 5.95
CA ASP A 212 4.99 21.13 5.14
C ASP A 212 6.30 20.45 4.73
N ASN A 213 6.98 19.63 5.55
CA ASN A 213 8.29 19.06 5.15
C ASN A 213 8.57 17.64 5.65
N LEU A 214 9.34 16.88 4.86
CA LEU A 214 10.03 15.66 5.30
C LEU A 214 11.51 15.96 5.62
N PRO A 215 12.01 15.60 6.82
CA PRO A 215 13.39 15.86 7.18
C PRO A 215 14.36 14.94 6.44
N SER A 216 15.52 15.48 6.06
CA SER A 216 16.57 14.74 5.34
C SER A 216 17.16 13.56 6.12
N SER A 217 16.97 13.50 7.44
CA SER A 217 17.38 12.36 8.27
C SER A 217 16.68 11.06 7.84
N LEU A 218 15.49 11.11 7.23
CA LEU A 218 14.82 9.95 6.63
C LEU A 218 15.65 9.28 5.53
N PHE A 219 16.48 10.03 4.80
CA PHE A 219 17.35 9.51 3.73
C PHE A 219 18.45 8.57 4.27
N THR A 220 18.76 8.70 5.56
CA THR A 220 19.85 7.97 6.23
C THR A 220 19.37 6.80 7.07
N LEU A 221 18.05 6.61 7.23
CA LEU A 221 17.52 5.55 8.07
C LEU A 221 17.93 4.16 7.55
N PRO A 222 18.54 3.31 8.40
CA PRO A 222 19.20 2.09 7.96
C PRO A 222 18.23 0.93 7.72
N ARG A 223 16.93 1.07 8.04
CA ARG A 223 15.90 0.04 7.85
C ARG A 223 14.68 0.52 7.06
N LEU A 224 14.61 1.80 6.71
CA LEU A 224 13.44 2.37 6.04
C LEU A 224 13.24 1.73 4.66
N MET A 225 12.02 1.24 4.42
CA MET A 225 11.61 0.59 3.17
C MET A 225 10.40 1.29 2.54
N GLU A 226 9.61 2.03 3.33
CA GLU A 226 8.36 2.61 2.83
C GLU A 226 8.05 3.96 3.49
N ILE A 227 7.66 4.93 2.67
CA ILE A 227 7.02 6.19 3.12
C ILE A 227 5.73 6.38 2.34
N GLN A 228 4.61 6.47 3.05
CA GLN A 228 3.31 6.82 2.52
C GLN A 228 2.94 8.24 2.94
N ALA A 229 2.85 9.19 2.03
CA ALA A 229 2.49 10.58 2.32
C ALA A 229 1.47 11.14 1.31
N ASP A 230 0.64 10.26 0.75
CA ASP A 230 -0.42 10.63 -0.19
C ASP A 230 -1.37 11.68 0.42
N SER A 231 -1.84 12.62 -0.40
CA SER A 231 -2.74 13.70 -0.02
C SER A 231 -2.20 14.71 1.00
N CYS A 232 -0.87 14.82 1.16
CA CYS A 232 -0.22 15.92 1.88
C CYS A 232 -0.13 17.18 1.00
N ARG A 233 -1.16 18.03 1.01
CA ARG A 233 -1.31 19.12 0.01
C ARG A 233 -0.43 20.35 0.21
N ARG A 234 0.19 20.51 1.39
CA ARG A 234 1.14 21.60 1.68
C ARG A 234 2.60 21.17 1.59
N PHE A 235 2.82 19.98 1.03
CA PHE A 235 4.10 19.31 1.04
C PHE A 235 5.17 20.08 0.26
N ASP A 236 6.19 20.47 0.99
CA ASP A 236 7.50 21.00 0.60
C ASP A 236 8.57 19.97 1.02
N ILE A 237 9.77 20.07 0.46
CA ILE A 237 10.93 19.31 0.91
C ILE A 237 12.11 20.26 0.94
N SER A 238 12.38 20.81 2.11
CA SER A 238 13.57 21.60 2.39
C SER A 238 14.73 20.71 2.86
N VAL A 239 15.92 20.96 2.29
CA VAL A 239 17.19 20.47 2.82
C VAL A 239 17.69 21.39 3.96
N GLU A 240 16.97 22.48 4.23
CA GLU A 240 17.38 23.51 5.16
C GLU A 240 17.20 23.10 6.63
N GLY A 241 18.28 22.55 7.19
CA GLY A 241 18.48 22.32 8.61
C GLY A 241 19.96 22.17 9.00
N GLU A 242 20.89 22.47 8.09
CA GLU A 242 22.34 22.20 8.21
C GLU A 242 23.11 23.12 9.18
N ASN A 243 22.50 23.59 10.27
CA ASN A 243 23.20 24.36 11.31
C ASN A 243 23.89 23.49 12.37
N HIS A 244 23.85 22.15 12.23
CA HIS A 244 24.61 21.23 13.07
C HIS A 244 25.58 20.39 12.23
N GLY A 245 26.67 21.02 11.79
CA GLY A 245 27.94 20.37 11.47
C GLY A 245 27.91 19.16 10.52
N GLN A 246 28.09 19.43 9.22
CA GLN A 246 28.84 18.57 8.29
C GLN A 246 28.62 17.05 8.45
N LEU A 247 27.38 16.58 8.36
CA LEU A 247 27.11 15.16 8.22
C LEU A 247 27.19 14.79 6.75
N LYS A 248 28.20 13.99 6.43
CA LYS A 248 28.29 13.27 5.16
C LYS A 248 27.13 12.27 5.14
N LEU A 249 25.98 12.68 4.59
CA LEU A 249 24.82 11.82 4.39
C LEU A 249 25.27 10.59 3.57
N THR A 250 25.57 9.49 4.25
CA THR A 250 25.75 8.21 3.57
C THR A 250 24.35 7.70 3.31
N ALA A 251 23.89 7.84 2.07
CA ALA A 251 22.59 7.37 1.63
C ALA A 251 22.38 5.91 2.06
N SER A 252 21.20 5.60 2.60
CA SER A 252 20.85 4.25 3.01
C SER A 252 20.94 3.29 1.82
N SER A 253 21.44 2.07 2.05
CA SER A 253 21.53 1.02 1.04
C SER A 253 20.19 0.34 0.75
N ASN A 254 19.13 0.71 1.47
CA ASN A 254 17.84 0.02 1.40
C ASN A 254 17.03 0.42 0.19
N LYS A 255 16.21 -0.53 -0.25
CA LYS A 255 15.21 -0.30 -1.29
C LYS A 255 14.01 0.39 -0.66
N VAL A 256 13.62 1.53 -1.23
CA VAL A 256 12.51 2.35 -0.72
C VAL A 256 11.36 2.41 -1.72
N CYS A 257 10.13 2.31 -1.21
CA CYS A 257 8.89 2.63 -1.89
C CYS A 257 8.37 3.98 -1.37
N LEU A 258 8.07 4.91 -2.28
CA LEU A 258 7.66 6.26 -1.95
C LEU A 258 6.31 6.58 -2.59
N TYR A 259 5.32 6.97 -1.78
CA TYR A 259 3.97 7.33 -2.20
C TYR A 259 3.69 8.81 -1.86
N LEU A 260 3.54 9.62 -2.89
CA LEU A 260 3.39 11.08 -2.85
C LEU A 260 2.29 11.56 -3.81
N SER A 261 1.23 10.75 -3.96
CA SER A 261 0.07 11.09 -4.77
C SER A 261 -0.67 12.29 -4.20
N SER A 262 -1.20 13.18 -5.05
CA SER A 262 -2.03 14.33 -4.62
C SER A 262 -1.36 15.28 -3.61
N CYS A 263 -0.04 15.47 -3.70
CA CYS A 263 0.75 16.28 -2.76
C CYS A 263 1.03 17.72 -3.22
N ASN A 264 0.54 18.10 -4.41
CA ASN A 264 0.83 19.39 -5.04
C ASN A 264 2.35 19.64 -5.24
N LEU A 265 3.08 18.58 -5.61
CA LEU A 265 4.54 18.62 -5.76
C LEU A 265 4.98 19.61 -6.85
N THR A 266 6.04 20.37 -6.54
CA THR A 266 6.81 21.16 -7.51
C THR A 266 7.94 20.31 -8.11
N THR A 267 8.56 20.79 -9.20
CA THR A 267 9.76 20.14 -9.75
C THR A 267 10.92 20.11 -8.75
N GLU A 268 11.05 21.13 -7.88
CA GLU A 268 12.09 21.19 -6.86
C GLU A 268 11.90 20.09 -5.80
N HIS A 269 10.67 19.88 -5.33
CA HIS A 269 10.36 18.79 -4.38
C HIS A 269 10.74 17.42 -4.98
N LEU A 270 10.45 17.20 -6.26
CA LEU A 270 10.82 15.97 -6.96
C LEU A 270 12.35 15.80 -7.03
N VAL A 271 13.12 16.84 -7.34
CA VAL A 271 14.58 16.78 -7.36
C VAL A 271 15.13 16.37 -5.99
N THR A 272 14.59 16.92 -4.90
CA THR A 272 15.00 16.57 -3.54
C THR A 272 14.65 15.12 -3.18
N CYS A 273 13.45 14.65 -3.49
CA CYS A 273 13.08 13.23 -3.31
C CYS A 273 14.01 12.27 -4.05
N LEU A 274 14.25 12.55 -5.33
CA LEU A 274 15.00 11.67 -6.22
C LEU A 274 16.49 11.60 -5.82
N SER A 275 17.04 12.71 -5.33
CA SER A 275 18.41 12.75 -4.81
C SER A 275 18.55 12.14 -3.42
N GLY A 276 17.56 12.32 -2.54
CA GLY A 276 17.55 11.75 -1.19
C GLY A 276 17.39 10.23 -1.15
N PHE A 277 16.53 9.66 -1.99
CA PHE A 277 16.22 8.22 -2.01
C PHE A 277 16.92 7.49 -3.17
N ALA A 278 18.26 7.43 -3.13
CA ALA A 278 19.09 6.85 -4.21
C ALA A 278 18.75 5.40 -4.61
N ASN A 279 18.21 4.59 -3.69
CA ASN A 279 17.88 3.19 -3.90
C ASN A 279 16.36 2.94 -4.04
N MET A 280 15.60 3.96 -4.41
CA MET A 280 14.16 3.86 -4.64
C MET A 280 13.81 2.83 -5.73
N VAL A 281 12.79 2.02 -5.46
CA VAL A 281 12.33 0.94 -6.36
C VAL A 281 10.92 1.20 -6.90
N TYR A 282 10.11 1.94 -6.15
CA TYR A 282 8.74 2.31 -6.51
C TYR A 282 8.53 3.79 -6.17
N LEU A 283 7.98 4.55 -7.12
CA LEU A 283 7.57 5.94 -6.93
C LEU A 283 6.14 6.12 -7.42
N ASP A 284 5.26 6.60 -6.55
CA ASP A 284 3.95 7.12 -6.92
C ASP A 284 3.89 8.61 -6.68
N ILE A 285 3.74 9.37 -7.76
CA ILE A 285 3.57 10.83 -7.76
C ILE A 285 2.33 11.22 -8.57
N SER A 286 1.34 10.32 -8.63
CA SER A 286 0.06 10.51 -9.31
C SER A 286 -0.69 11.75 -8.79
N TYR A 287 -1.63 12.28 -9.58
CA TYR A 287 -2.50 13.41 -9.19
C TYR A 287 -1.75 14.68 -8.75
N ASN A 288 -0.55 14.91 -9.27
CA ASN A 288 0.21 16.14 -9.04
C ASN A 288 0.18 17.07 -10.26
N ASN A 289 0.58 18.34 -10.05
CA ASN A 289 0.43 19.41 -11.04
C ASN A 289 1.77 19.90 -11.64
N PHE A 290 2.87 19.16 -11.46
CA PHE A 290 4.13 19.50 -12.10
C PHE A 290 4.05 19.32 -13.62
N THR A 291 4.78 20.17 -14.35
CA THR A 291 4.76 20.17 -15.83
C THR A 291 5.90 19.37 -16.44
N VAL A 292 6.98 19.14 -15.70
CA VAL A 292 8.19 18.46 -16.17
C VAL A 292 8.67 17.47 -15.12
N LEU A 293 8.96 16.25 -15.54
CA LEU A 293 9.67 15.26 -14.72
C LEU A 293 11.18 15.54 -14.77
N PRO A 294 11.85 15.77 -13.63
CA PRO A 294 13.24 16.22 -13.63
C PRO A 294 14.20 15.16 -14.17
N GLU A 295 15.25 15.59 -14.88
CA GLU A 295 16.19 14.68 -15.54
C GLU A 295 17.00 13.81 -14.57
N CYS A 296 17.14 14.21 -13.31
CA CYS A 296 17.84 13.42 -12.29
C CYS A 296 17.15 12.08 -12.02
N ILE A 297 15.91 11.86 -12.47
CA ILE A 297 15.25 10.55 -12.38
C ILE A 297 16.04 9.43 -13.08
N LYS A 298 16.90 9.75 -14.06
CA LYS A 298 17.80 8.79 -14.70
C LYS A 298 18.82 8.16 -13.73
N GLU A 299 19.11 8.86 -12.63
CA GLU A 299 20.04 8.44 -11.57
C GLU A 299 19.40 7.42 -10.62
N CYS A 300 18.07 7.30 -10.61
CA CYS A 300 17.34 6.27 -9.87
C CYS A 300 17.46 4.90 -10.55
N VAL A 301 18.68 4.35 -10.61
CA VAL A 301 19.03 3.12 -11.34
C VAL A 301 18.34 1.85 -10.83
N HIS A 302 17.67 1.93 -9.68
CA HIS A 302 16.90 0.84 -9.07
C HIS A 302 15.38 0.97 -9.25
N LEU A 303 14.90 2.11 -9.78
CA LEU A 303 13.47 2.37 -9.96
C LEU A 303 12.89 1.38 -10.98
N LYS A 304 11.88 0.63 -10.56
CA LYS A 304 11.19 -0.37 -11.37
C LYS A 304 9.78 0.07 -11.76
N THR A 305 9.12 0.84 -10.91
CA THR A 305 7.74 1.25 -11.11
C THR A 305 7.60 2.73 -10.87
N LEU A 306 6.98 3.44 -11.81
CA LEU A 306 6.70 4.87 -11.76
C LEU A 306 5.22 5.10 -12.06
N GLN A 307 4.47 5.60 -11.08
CA GLN A 307 3.07 6.00 -11.23
C GLN A 307 2.98 7.52 -11.36
N LEU A 308 2.38 7.98 -12.45
CA LEU A 308 2.16 9.37 -12.87
C LEU A 308 0.67 9.64 -13.13
N SER A 309 -0.21 8.69 -12.81
CA SER A 309 -1.62 8.73 -13.17
C SER A 309 -2.28 10.05 -12.79
N ASN A 310 -3.05 10.63 -13.70
CA ASN A 310 -3.77 11.90 -13.54
C ASN A 310 -2.87 13.12 -13.25
N CYS A 311 -1.58 13.09 -13.59
CA CYS A 311 -0.75 14.30 -13.67
C CYS A 311 -1.09 15.09 -14.93
N LYS A 312 -2.25 15.76 -14.93
CA LYS A 312 -2.86 16.35 -16.15
C LYS A 312 -2.02 17.48 -16.77
N GLN A 313 -1.19 18.16 -15.99
CA GLN A 313 -0.32 19.25 -16.44
C GLN A 313 1.06 18.79 -16.91
N LEU A 314 1.39 17.51 -16.71
CA LEU A 314 2.68 16.94 -17.10
C LEU A 314 2.81 16.95 -18.63
N GLN A 315 3.78 17.70 -19.13
CA GLN A 315 4.10 17.88 -20.53
C GLN A 315 5.35 17.07 -20.91
N ASP A 316 6.41 17.22 -20.12
CA ASP A 316 7.74 16.76 -20.51
C ASP A 316 8.29 15.64 -19.61
N ILE A 317 8.61 14.51 -20.26
CA ILE A 317 9.40 13.41 -19.73
C ILE A 317 10.54 13.18 -20.70
N LEU A 318 11.70 13.77 -20.40
CA LEU A 318 12.84 13.79 -21.31
C LEU A 318 13.69 12.51 -21.25
N VAL A 319 13.71 11.86 -20.07
CA VAL A 319 14.52 10.67 -19.79
C VAL A 319 13.79 9.73 -18.84
N VAL A 320 14.13 8.44 -18.90
CA VAL A 320 13.62 7.41 -17.99
C VAL A 320 14.77 6.59 -17.38
N PRO A 321 14.63 6.11 -16.13
CA PRO A 321 15.63 5.23 -15.53
C PRO A 321 15.83 3.91 -16.30
N PRO A 322 17.06 3.34 -16.30
CA PRO A 322 17.42 2.22 -17.17
C PRO A 322 16.73 0.90 -16.83
N LYS A 323 16.34 0.69 -15.57
CA LYS A 323 15.68 -0.55 -15.09
C LYS A 323 14.17 -0.41 -14.93
N LEU A 324 13.60 0.71 -15.38
CA LEU A 324 12.17 0.97 -15.27
C LEU A 324 11.39 -0.09 -16.06
N ARG A 325 10.40 -0.70 -15.40
CA ARG A 325 9.58 -1.78 -15.93
C ARG A 325 8.16 -1.32 -16.18
N ASP A 326 7.57 -0.68 -15.18
CA ASP A 326 6.17 -0.33 -15.15
C ASP A 326 6.03 1.18 -15.10
N ILE A 327 5.32 1.74 -16.08
CA ILE A 327 5.03 3.18 -16.15
C ILE A 327 3.53 3.34 -16.33
N ASP A 328 2.89 4.00 -15.38
CA ASP A 328 1.50 4.40 -15.50
C ASP A 328 1.41 5.91 -15.65
N ALA A 329 1.12 6.40 -16.86
CA ALA A 329 0.89 7.81 -17.16
C ALA A 329 -0.56 8.05 -17.59
N LEU A 330 -1.50 7.24 -17.08
CA LEU A 330 -2.91 7.34 -17.38
C LEU A 330 -3.44 8.77 -17.13
N ASN A 331 -4.24 9.30 -18.05
CA ASN A 331 -4.79 10.66 -18.03
C ASN A 331 -3.75 11.80 -17.89
N CYS A 332 -2.46 11.59 -18.21
CA CYS A 332 -1.50 12.68 -18.40
C CYS A 332 -1.73 13.41 -19.74
N THR A 333 -2.88 14.06 -19.87
CA THR A 333 -3.43 14.56 -21.15
C THR A 333 -2.60 15.64 -21.83
N SER A 334 -1.67 16.29 -21.11
CA SER A 334 -0.79 17.33 -21.64
C SER A 334 0.57 16.80 -22.14
N LEU A 335 0.83 15.49 -22.09
CA LEU A 335 2.10 14.93 -22.55
C LEU A 335 2.39 15.31 -24.00
N THR A 336 3.60 15.82 -24.24
CA THR A 336 4.06 16.14 -25.58
C THR A 336 4.32 14.87 -26.39
N SER A 337 4.26 14.97 -27.73
CA SER A 337 4.58 13.84 -28.61
C SER A 337 6.01 13.34 -28.41
N GLN A 338 6.93 14.23 -28.03
CA GLN A 338 8.30 13.87 -27.67
C GLN A 338 8.34 12.99 -26.41
N SER A 339 7.63 13.36 -25.34
CA SER A 339 7.53 12.56 -24.12
C SER A 339 6.91 11.19 -24.37
N SER A 340 5.81 11.14 -25.14
CA SER A 340 5.17 9.88 -25.53
C SER A 340 6.14 8.98 -26.32
N SER A 341 6.94 9.57 -27.22
CA SER A 341 7.99 8.85 -27.96
C SER A 341 9.08 8.31 -27.02
N VAL A 342 9.53 9.08 -26.03
CA VAL A 342 10.49 8.62 -25.01
C VAL A 342 9.93 7.42 -24.25
N LEU A 343 8.69 7.52 -23.73
CA LEU A 343 8.04 6.44 -22.98
C LEU A 343 7.81 5.18 -23.83
N LEU A 344 7.45 5.31 -25.10
CA LEU A 344 7.14 4.19 -25.98
C LEU A 344 8.40 3.53 -26.58
N ASN A 345 9.43 4.32 -26.90
CA ASN A 345 10.62 3.84 -27.61
C ASN A 345 11.79 3.55 -26.66
N GLN A 346 12.19 4.53 -25.84
CA GLN A 346 13.36 4.36 -24.98
C GLN A 346 13.11 3.35 -23.85
N ALA A 347 11.86 3.21 -23.41
CA ALA A 347 11.53 2.23 -22.39
C ALA A 347 11.67 0.77 -22.87
N PHE A 348 11.58 0.43 -24.17
CA PHE A 348 11.42 -0.99 -24.59
C PHE A 348 12.62 -1.63 -25.29
N HIS A 349 13.70 -0.89 -25.60
CA HIS A 349 14.88 -1.46 -26.29
C HIS A 349 15.83 -2.28 -25.39
N ALA A 350 15.68 -2.19 -24.05
CA ALA A 350 16.42 -3.03 -23.10
C ALA A 350 15.53 -4.17 -22.60
N THR A 351 15.94 -5.42 -22.82
CA THR A 351 15.26 -6.68 -22.46
C THR A 351 14.49 -6.61 -21.13
N GLY A 352 13.20 -6.99 -21.10
CA GLY A 352 12.48 -7.27 -19.85
C GLY A 352 10.96 -7.15 -19.91
N GLN A 353 10.31 -7.74 -18.91
CA GLN A 353 8.89 -7.61 -18.58
C GLN A 353 8.54 -6.14 -18.30
N LYS A 354 7.93 -5.46 -19.28
CA LYS A 354 7.61 -4.03 -19.20
C LYS A 354 6.14 -3.79 -19.51
N THR A 355 5.54 -2.81 -18.84
CA THR A 355 4.20 -2.30 -19.13
C THR A 355 4.21 -0.78 -19.10
N VAL A 356 3.57 -0.17 -20.08
CA VAL A 356 3.42 1.27 -20.20
C VAL A 356 1.99 1.58 -20.61
N ILE A 357 1.35 2.53 -19.93
CA ILE A 357 0.08 3.11 -20.34
C ILE A 357 0.19 4.64 -20.35
N LEU A 358 -0.30 5.28 -21.42
CA LEU A 358 -0.30 6.73 -21.56
C LEU A 358 -1.39 7.19 -22.54
N PRO A 359 -1.79 8.47 -22.53
CA PRO A 359 -2.68 9.04 -23.54
C PRO A 359 -2.12 8.91 -24.95
N GLY A 360 -2.99 8.55 -25.88
CA GLY A 360 -2.65 8.40 -27.29
C GLY A 360 -3.59 7.43 -28.02
N SER A 361 -3.59 7.53 -29.34
CA SER A 361 -4.42 6.70 -30.22
C SER A 361 -3.62 5.95 -31.30
N THR A 362 -2.31 6.17 -31.35
CA THR A 362 -1.44 5.69 -32.43
C THR A 362 -0.49 4.61 -31.91
N ILE A 363 -0.43 3.49 -32.62
CA ILE A 363 0.53 2.42 -32.36
C ILE A 363 1.92 2.87 -32.85
N PRO A 364 3.01 2.63 -32.09
CA PRO A 364 4.35 3.01 -32.54
C PRO A 364 4.74 2.37 -33.88
N GLU A 365 5.48 3.11 -34.72
CA GLU A 365 5.82 2.68 -36.09
C GLU A 365 6.75 1.44 -36.15
N TRP A 366 7.47 1.13 -35.07
CA TRP A 366 8.38 -0.02 -35.01
C TRP A 366 7.69 -1.39 -34.82
N PHE A 367 6.36 -1.40 -34.70
CA PHE A 367 5.57 -2.63 -34.60
C PHE A 367 5.59 -3.44 -35.91
N ASP A 368 5.80 -4.76 -35.83
CA ASP A 368 5.90 -5.63 -37.02
C ASP A 368 4.56 -5.83 -37.72
N HIS A 369 3.46 -5.80 -36.97
CA HIS A 369 2.11 -6.02 -37.48
C HIS A 369 1.10 -5.13 -36.76
N TYR A 370 0.11 -4.65 -37.50
CA TYR A 370 -0.96 -3.79 -37.00
C TYR A 370 -2.32 -4.25 -37.52
N GLY A 371 -3.36 -4.09 -36.70
CA GLY A 371 -4.73 -4.41 -37.07
C GLY A 371 -5.73 -3.48 -36.39
N SER A 372 -6.92 -3.36 -36.98
CA SER A 372 -8.08 -2.66 -36.40
C SER A 372 -9.14 -3.62 -35.86
N GLU A 373 -8.86 -4.92 -35.91
CA GLU A 373 -9.74 -5.93 -35.34
C GLU A 373 -9.70 -5.87 -33.80
N ARG A 374 -10.75 -6.38 -33.15
CA ARG A 374 -10.86 -6.34 -31.68
C ARG A 374 -9.92 -7.31 -30.98
N SER A 375 -9.47 -8.33 -31.71
CA SER A 375 -8.57 -9.36 -31.22
C SER A 375 -7.37 -9.48 -32.16
N ILE A 376 -6.23 -9.81 -31.57
CA ILE A 376 -4.99 -10.07 -32.25
C ILE A 376 -5.00 -11.53 -32.66
N ILE A 377 -4.85 -11.85 -33.94
CA ILE A 377 -4.83 -13.23 -34.42
C ILE A 377 -3.51 -13.48 -35.15
N PHE A 378 -2.80 -14.53 -34.73
CA PHE A 378 -1.61 -15.02 -35.43
C PHE A 378 -1.48 -16.54 -35.30
N TRP A 379 -0.59 -17.11 -36.13
CA TRP A 379 -0.24 -18.52 -36.12
C TRP A 379 1.20 -18.69 -35.69
N GLY A 380 1.44 -19.61 -34.76
CA GLY A 380 2.77 -19.93 -34.25
C GLY A 380 3.01 -21.44 -34.19
N ARG A 381 4.22 -21.91 -34.43
CA ARG A 381 4.63 -23.32 -34.24
C ARG A 381 5.95 -23.43 -33.48
N GLY A 382 6.33 -24.64 -33.06
CA GLY A 382 7.56 -24.84 -32.30
C GLY A 382 7.46 -24.34 -30.86
N ARG A 383 7.94 -23.12 -30.59
CA ARG A 383 7.85 -22.46 -29.27
C ARG A 383 6.96 -21.23 -29.36
N PHE A 384 6.25 -20.91 -28.27
CA PHE A 384 5.47 -19.69 -28.21
C PHE A 384 6.42 -18.48 -28.38
N PRO A 385 6.13 -17.55 -29.31
CA PRO A 385 7.03 -16.44 -29.58
C PRO A 385 7.00 -15.42 -28.44
N ARG A 386 8.14 -14.80 -28.15
CA ARG A 386 8.16 -13.65 -27.25
C ARG A 386 7.63 -12.45 -28.01
N ILE A 387 6.54 -11.88 -27.54
CA ILE A 387 5.85 -10.77 -28.21
C ILE A 387 5.58 -9.60 -27.26
N CYS A 388 5.65 -8.41 -27.81
CA CYS A 388 5.15 -7.18 -27.21
C CYS A 388 3.81 -6.83 -27.88
N VAL A 389 2.83 -6.51 -27.07
CA VAL A 389 1.47 -6.19 -27.49
C VAL A 389 1.18 -4.73 -27.18
N CYS A 390 0.53 -4.05 -28.11
CA CYS A 390 0.06 -2.69 -27.95
C CYS A 390 -1.42 -2.64 -28.29
N PHE A 391 -2.25 -2.11 -27.40
CA PHE A 391 -3.64 -1.81 -27.65
C PHE A 391 -3.86 -0.30 -27.60
N SER A 392 -4.50 0.26 -28.62
CA SER A 392 -5.13 1.57 -28.49
C SER A 392 -6.55 1.38 -28.00
N VAL A 393 -6.84 1.90 -26.82
CA VAL A 393 -8.18 1.92 -26.23
C VAL A 393 -8.77 3.31 -26.45
N GLY A 394 -9.86 3.35 -27.19
CA GLY A 394 -10.59 4.57 -27.46
C GLY A 394 -11.77 4.79 -26.53
N VAL A 395 -12.11 6.05 -26.31
CA VAL A 395 -13.32 6.48 -25.60
C VAL A 395 -14.23 7.32 -26.50
N LEU A 396 -15.53 7.35 -26.19
CA LEU A 396 -16.52 8.17 -26.90
C LEU A 396 -16.99 9.32 -26.00
N GLY A 397 -16.65 10.54 -26.39
CA GLY A 397 -17.00 11.76 -25.65
C GLY A 397 -15.90 12.21 -24.69
N HIS A 398 -16.23 13.18 -23.84
CA HIS A 398 -15.31 13.82 -22.90
C HIS A 398 -15.57 13.44 -21.43
N ALA A 399 -16.39 12.41 -21.18
CA ALA A 399 -16.70 11.95 -19.83
C ALA A 399 -15.64 10.95 -19.34
N LEU A 400 -15.56 10.72 -18.03
CA LEU A 400 -14.70 9.70 -17.44
C LEU A 400 -15.27 8.29 -17.73
N HIS A 401 -14.47 7.39 -18.30
CA HIS A 401 -14.88 6.02 -18.62
C HIS A 401 -14.18 4.99 -17.75
N ARG A 402 -14.94 4.17 -17.03
CA ARG A 402 -14.41 3.00 -16.32
C ARG A 402 -14.21 1.84 -17.28
N LEU A 403 -12.95 1.45 -17.48
CA LEU A 403 -12.54 0.28 -18.23
C LEU A 403 -11.99 -0.79 -17.28
N GLN A 404 -12.65 -1.94 -17.25
CA GLN A 404 -12.05 -3.15 -16.70
C GLN A 404 -11.39 -3.93 -17.86
N ALA A 405 -10.08 -3.82 -18.00
CA ALA A 405 -9.33 -4.58 -18.98
C ALA A 405 -8.92 -5.92 -18.38
N ARG A 406 -9.49 -7.01 -18.91
CA ARG A 406 -9.06 -8.38 -18.63
C ARG A 406 -8.50 -8.99 -19.90
N LEU A 407 -7.25 -9.42 -19.85
CA LEU A 407 -6.60 -10.04 -21.00
C LEU A 407 -6.96 -11.53 -21.05
N SER A 408 -7.33 -12.01 -22.23
CA SER A 408 -7.52 -13.44 -22.46
C SER A 408 -6.68 -13.90 -23.65
N ILE A 409 -6.19 -15.14 -23.55
CA ILE A 409 -5.47 -15.79 -24.63
C ILE A 409 -6.21 -17.06 -25.02
N ILE A 410 -6.40 -17.27 -26.32
CA ILE A 410 -7.10 -18.42 -26.89
C ILE A 410 -6.10 -19.12 -27.81
N ILE A 411 -5.74 -20.36 -27.48
CA ILE A 411 -4.82 -21.17 -28.29
C ILE A 411 -5.59 -22.37 -28.81
N ASN A 412 -5.72 -22.48 -30.14
CA ASN A 412 -6.49 -23.54 -30.81
C ASN A 412 -7.92 -23.70 -30.29
N GLY A 413 -8.59 -22.59 -29.97
CA GLY A 413 -9.95 -22.57 -29.42
C GLY A 413 -10.03 -22.80 -27.91
N TYR A 414 -8.94 -23.17 -27.24
CA TYR A 414 -8.88 -23.26 -25.78
C TYR A 414 -8.58 -21.89 -25.19
N ARG A 415 -9.63 -21.24 -24.65
CA ARG A 415 -9.51 -19.99 -23.90
C ARG A 415 -8.85 -20.26 -22.55
N ARG A 416 -7.83 -19.47 -22.23
CA ARG A 416 -7.24 -19.39 -20.90
C ARG A 416 -7.43 -17.97 -20.38
N MET A 417 -7.98 -17.90 -19.18
CA MET A 417 -8.04 -16.66 -18.43
C MET A 417 -6.66 -16.39 -17.84
N LEU A 418 -6.14 -15.20 -18.08
CA LEU A 418 -4.91 -14.73 -17.46
C LEU A 418 -5.31 -14.15 -16.10
N SER A 419 -5.55 -15.03 -15.12
CA SER A 419 -6.30 -14.75 -13.89
C SER A 419 -5.64 -13.76 -12.91
N GLN A 420 -4.54 -13.11 -13.28
CA GLN A 420 -3.77 -12.19 -12.43
C GLN A 420 -3.90 -10.71 -12.80
N CYS A 421 -4.48 -10.38 -13.97
CA CYS A 421 -4.43 -9.02 -14.50
C CYS A 421 -5.82 -8.50 -14.83
N CYS A 422 -6.53 -8.01 -13.82
CA CYS A 422 -7.73 -7.22 -14.01
C CYS A 422 -7.37 -5.74 -13.76
N TYR A 423 -7.17 -4.99 -14.84
CA TYR A 423 -6.86 -3.56 -14.74
C TYR A 423 -8.16 -2.76 -14.70
N ASN A 424 -8.32 -1.93 -13.67
CA ASN A 424 -9.45 -1.02 -13.55
C ASN A 424 -8.94 0.39 -13.80
N TRP A 425 -9.22 0.91 -14.99
CA TRP A 425 -8.82 2.23 -15.41
C TRP A 425 -10.01 3.16 -15.49
N SER A 426 -9.80 4.42 -15.12
CA SER A 426 -10.77 5.49 -15.38
C SER A 426 -10.14 6.44 -16.39
N ILE A 427 -10.44 6.28 -17.68
CA ILE A 427 -9.80 7.03 -18.77
C ILE A 427 -10.70 8.16 -19.29
N GLU A 428 -10.10 9.32 -19.55
CA GLU A 428 -10.78 10.51 -20.10
C GLU A 428 -10.53 10.71 -21.60
N THR A 429 -9.45 10.13 -22.13
CA THR A 429 -9.05 10.21 -23.53
C THR A 429 -8.71 8.85 -24.08
N ASP A 430 -8.41 8.76 -25.37
CA ASP A 430 -7.77 7.58 -25.93
C ASP A 430 -6.45 7.32 -25.22
N HIS A 431 -6.15 6.06 -24.97
CA HIS A 431 -4.90 5.60 -24.36
C HIS A 431 -4.25 4.51 -25.19
N VAL A 432 -2.92 4.48 -25.15
CA VAL A 432 -2.10 3.37 -25.63
C VAL A 432 -1.65 2.57 -24.42
N TRP A 433 -1.91 1.27 -24.46
CA TRP A 433 -1.41 0.30 -23.50
C TRP A 433 -0.46 -0.66 -24.18
N LEU A 434 0.81 -0.59 -23.80
CA LEU A 434 1.93 -1.32 -24.36
C LEU A 434 2.52 -2.25 -23.30
N PHE A 435 2.68 -3.53 -23.59
CA PHE A 435 3.25 -4.47 -22.63
C PHE A 435 3.94 -5.67 -23.28
N ASP A 436 5.01 -6.16 -22.63
CA ASP A 436 5.55 -7.49 -22.91
C ASP A 436 4.56 -8.53 -22.39
N LEU A 437 4.12 -9.47 -23.23
CA LEU A 437 3.15 -10.49 -22.82
C LEU A 437 3.64 -11.30 -21.62
N THR A 438 4.96 -11.52 -21.52
CA THR A 438 5.58 -12.24 -20.39
C THR A 438 5.62 -11.43 -19.09
N ALA A 439 5.34 -10.12 -19.14
CA ALA A 439 5.12 -9.30 -17.96
C ALA A 439 3.79 -9.62 -17.28
N LEU A 440 2.79 -10.03 -18.07
CA LEU A 440 1.41 -10.26 -17.60
C LEU A 440 1.04 -11.74 -17.51
N VAL A 441 1.80 -12.61 -18.18
CA VAL A 441 1.47 -14.02 -18.34
C VAL A 441 2.63 -14.91 -17.93
N ARG A 442 2.36 -15.92 -17.10
CA ARG A 442 3.36 -16.91 -16.73
C ARG A 442 3.66 -17.81 -17.93
N HIS A 443 4.92 -18.19 -18.10
CA HIS A 443 5.35 -19.03 -19.22
C HIS A 443 4.60 -20.38 -19.30
N GLU A 444 4.22 -20.95 -18.15
CA GLU A 444 3.44 -22.19 -18.06
C GLU A 444 2.04 -22.06 -18.68
N ASP A 445 1.43 -20.87 -18.57
CA ASP A 445 0.10 -20.58 -19.12
C ASP A 445 0.12 -20.57 -20.66
N LEU A 446 1.25 -20.14 -21.26
CA LEU A 446 1.46 -20.07 -22.70
C LEU A 446 1.83 -21.42 -23.31
N THR A 447 2.54 -22.27 -22.58
CA THR A 447 3.15 -23.49 -23.13
C THR A 447 2.30 -24.75 -22.99
N GLY A 448 1.35 -24.80 -22.05
CA GLY A 448 0.54 -26.00 -21.78
C GLY A 448 -0.42 -26.43 -22.90
N THR A 449 -0.82 -25.53 -23.80
CA THR A 449 -1.75 -25.80 -24.92
C THR A 449 -1.11 -25.68 -26.30
N PHE A 450 0.18 -25.32 -26.37
CA PHE A 450 0.88 -25.05 -27.61
C PHE A 450 1.48 -26.34 -28.19
N VAL A 451 0.94 -26.80 -29.32
CA VAL A 451 1.40 -28.01 -30.01
C VAL A 451 2.66 -27.68 -30.80
N LYS A 452 3.81 -28.16 -30.33
CA LYS A 452 5.11 -27.79 -30.92
C LYS A 452 5.27 -28.20 -32.39
N SER A 453 4.67 -29.31 -32.80
CA SER A 453 4.85 -29.90 -34.13
C SER A 453 3.92 -29.35 -35.21
N ASP A 454 2.95 -28.49 -34.86
CA ASP A 454 1.94 -27.99 -35.79
C ASP A 454 1.70 -26.48 -35.61
N TRP A 455 0.97 -25.89 -36.54
CA TRP A 455 0.52 -24.50 -36.47
C TRP A 455 -0.57 -24.34 -35.42
N ASN A 456 -0.32 -23.47 -34.45
CA ASN A 456 -1.27 -23.09 -33.42
C ASN A 456 -1.87 -21.75 -33.76
N ARG A 457 -3.20 -21.66 -33.83
CA ARG A 457 -3.89 -20.37 -33.92
C ARG A 457 -3.92 -19.75 -32.52
N VAL A 458 -3.29 -18.60 -32.37
CA VAL A 458 -3.27 -17.81 -31.14
C VAL A 458 -4.13 -16.57 -31.35
N GLU A 459 -5.02 -16.33 -30.40
CA GLU A 459 -5.84 -15.12 -30.37
C GLU A 459 -5.69 -14.44 -29.00
N ILE A 460 -5.41 -13.13 -29.01
CA ILE A 460 -5.27 -12.31 -27.81
C ILE A 460 -6.32 -11.21 -27.86
N GLU A 461 -7.15 -11.11 -26.82
CA GLU A 461 -8.21 -10.11 -26.76
C GLU A 461 -8.42 -9.56 -25.34
N ILE A 462 -8.94 -8.34 -25.27
CA ILE A 462 -9.47 -7.75 -24.04
C ILE A 462 -10.94 -8.21 -23.91
N GLU A 463 -11.27 -8.89 -22.82
CA GLU A 463 -12.60 -9.48 -22.61
C GLU A 463 -13.71 -8.43 -22.53
N ARG A 464 -14.87 -8.76 -23.11
CA ARG A 464 -16.06 -7.90 -23.17
C ARG A 464 -16.82 -7.77 -21.83
N ASN A 465 -16.72 -8.76 -20.94
CA ASN A 465 -17.65 -8.91 -19.81
C ASN A 465 -17.21 -8.26 -18.50
N GLY A 466 -16.03 -7.60 -18.47
CA GLY A 466 -15.71 -6.61 -17.43
C GLY A 466 -16.12 -5.19 -17.79
N CYS A 467 -16.50 -4.97 -19.04
CA CYS A 467 -16.68 -3.63 -19.57
C CYS A 467 -17.94 -2.95 -18.99
N ILE A 468 -17.70 -1.82 -18.30
CA ILE A 468 -18.57 -0.64 -18.30
C ILE A 468 -19.80 -0.75 -17.39
N LEU A 469 -19.62 -0.38 -16.11
CA LEU A 469 -20.67 0.27 -15.33
C LEU A 469 -20.39 1.77 -15.37
N GLY A 470 -21.06 2.47 -16.29
CA GLY A 470 -21.23 3.91 -16.14
C GLY A 470 -22.19 4.16 -14.98
N GLU A 471 -21.98 5.22 -14.21
CA GLU A 471 -22.90 5.61 -13.12
C GLU A 471 -24.31 6.01 -13.62
N HIS A 472 -24.55 5.96 -14.93
CA HIS A 472 -25.80 6.35 -15.58
C HIS A 472 -26.31 5.30 -16.58
N GLY A 473 -26.91 4.23 -16.06
CA GLY A 473 -27.92 3.44 -16.79
C GLY A 473 -27.46 2.63 -18.02
N PRO A 474 -28.42 1.99 -18.74
CA PRO A 474 -28.15 0.92 -19.71
C PRO A 474 -27.59 1.38 -21.06
N THR A 475 -27.44 2.67 -21.29
CA THR A 475 -26.96 3.25 -22.56
C THR A 475 -25.44 3.52 -22.52
N GLY A 476 -24.71 2.59 -21.89
CA GLY A 476 -23.34 2.71 -21.39
C GLY A 476 -22.31 3.24 -22.40
N ILE A 477 -21.64 4.31 -21.99
CA ILE A 477 -20.67 5.07 -22.78
C ILE A 477 -19.38 4.22 -22.92
N MET A 478 -19.10 3.73 -24.13
CA MET A 478 -18.18 2.61 -24.36
C MET A 478 -16.72 3.04 -24.51
N ALA A 479 -15.83 2.49 -23.67
CA ALA A 479 -14.42 2.35 -24.02
C ALA A 479 -14.24 1.06 -24.83
N PHE A 480 -13.47 1.10 -25.93
CA PHE A 480 -13.27 -0.04 -26.81
C PHE A 480 -11.87 -0.05 -27.44
N VAL A 481 -11.38 -1.23 -27.81
CA VAL A 481 -10.11 -1.37 -28.56
C VAL A 481 -10.32 -0.83 -29.98
N LYS A 482 -9.58 0.22 -30.35
CA LYS A 482 -9.59 0.84 -31.69
C LYS A 482 -8.68 0.11 -32.66
N CYS A 483 -7.47 -0.20 -32.21
CA CYS A 483 -6.47 -0.92 -32.98
C CYS A 483 -5.47 -1.59 -32.05
N TYR A 484 -4.65 -2.45 -32.63
CA TYR A 484 -3.56 -3.11 -31.93
C TYR A 484 -2.29 -3.16 -32.78
N GLY A 485 -1.17 -3.35 -32.09
CA GLY A 485 0.11 -3.73 -32.66
C GLY A 485 0.66 -4.99 -32.01
N VAL A 486 1.36 -5.80 -32.79
CA VAL A 486 2.23 -6.87 -32.30
C VAL A 486 3.67 -6.68 -32.79
N HIS A 487 4.61 -6.70 -31.86
CA HIS A 487 6.03 -6.77 -32.15
C HIS A 487 6.60 -8.11 -31.69
N ILE A 488 7.44 -8.71 -32.51
CA ILE A 488 8.10 -9.98 -32.24
C ILE A 488 9.56 -9.71 -31.91
N TYR A 489 10.00 -10.19 -30.75
CA TYR A 489 11.41 -10.12 -30.36
C TYR A 489 12.22 -11.13 -31.17
N ARG A 490 12.77 -10.67 -32.31
CA ARG A 490 13.48 -11.52 -33.31
C ARG A 490 14.73 -12.24 -32.77
N HIS A 491 15.35 -11.73 -31.71
CA HIS A 491 16.50 -12.37 -31.07
C HIS A 491 16.10 -13.59 -30.21
N GLU A 492 14.83 -13.68 -29.81
CA GLU A 492 14.29 -14.77 -28.97
C GLU A 492 13.22 -15.60 -29.68
N SER A 493 12.84 -15.22 -30.90
CA SER A 493 11.76 -15.85 -31.67
C SER A 493 12.21 -16.16 -33.10
N LYS A 494 11.79 -17.31 -33.63
CA LYS A 494 12.04 -17.69 -35.02
C LYS A 494 10.93 -17.16 -35.93
N MET A 495 11.26 -16.22 -36.81
CA MET A 495 10.27 -15.60 -37.70
C MET A 495 9.63 -16.58 -38.71
N GLU A 496 10.32 -17.66 -39.07
CA GLU A 496 9.79 -18.74 -39.92
C GLU A 496 8.67 -19.56 -39.27
N ASP A 497 8.53 -19.46 -37.95
CA ASP A 497 7.55 -20.18 -37.14
C ASP A 497 6.34 -19.31 -36.76
N ILE A 498 6.24 -18.09 -37.31
CA ILE A 498 5.20 -17.12 -36.99
C ILE A 498 4.58 -16.59 -38.29
N SER A 499 3.25 -16.52 -38.34
CA SER A 499 2.52 -15.94 -39.48
C SER A 499 1.30 -15.17 -39.00
N PHE A 500 1.10 -13.95 -39.49
CA PHE A 500 -0.13 -13.16 -39.27
C PHE A 500 -1.22 -13.43 -40.32
N SER A 501 -0.93 -14.28 -41.30
CA SER A 501 -1.90 -14.82 -42.25
C SER A 501 -2.05 -16.32 -42.06
N GLN A 502 -3.21 -16.88 -42.43
CA GLN A 502 -3.44 -18.31 -42.30
C GLN A 502 -2.40 -19.12 -43.11
N PRO A 503 -1.61 -20.02 -42.48
CA PRO A 503 -0.61 -20.83 -43.19
C PRO A 503 -1.23 -21.69 -44.30
N LYS A 504 -0.62 -21.66 -45.50
CA LYS A 504 -1.13 -22.35 -46.71
C LYS A 504 -1.35 -23.86 -46.52
N ASN A 505 -0.52 -24.53 -45.70
CA ASN A 505 -0.62 -25.97 -45.45
C ASN A 505 -1.86 -26.38 -44.64
N LEU A 506 -2.60 -25.43 -44.04
CA LEU A 506 -3.89 -25.70 -43.38
C LEU A 506 -5.04 -25.85 -44.39
N LEU A 507 -4.94 -25.23 -45.57
CA LEU A 507 -5.94 -25.35 -46.64
C LEU A 507 -5.91 -26.74 -47.28
N GLU A 508 -4.72 -27.34 -47.43
CA GLU A 508 -4.56 -28.67 -48.01
C GLU A 508 -4.97 -29.81 -47.05
N ASN A 509 -4.82 -29.62 -45.73
CA ASN A 509 -5.29 -30.61 -44.76
C ASN A 509 -6.82 -30.59 -44.56
N ASN A 510 -7.48 -29.45 -44.77
CA ASN A 510 -8.95 -29.36 -44.67
C ASN A 510 -9.68 -30.03 -45.84
N THR A 511 -9.00 -30.34 -46.95
CA THR A 511 -9.58 -31.14 -48.03
C THR A 511 -9.28 -32.63 -47.90
N ASN A 512 -8.41 -33.08 -46.97
CA ASN A 512 -8.02 -34.50 -46.92
C ASN A 512 -7.74 -35.14 -45.55
N LYS A 513 -8.14 -34.56 -44.41
CA LYS A 513 -8.15 -35.31 -43.14
C LYS A 513 -9.40 -35.06 -42.29
N ARG A 514 -10.36 -36.00 -42.40
CA ARG A 514 -11.19 -36.41 -41.25
C ARG A 514 -10.24 -36.97 -40.17
N VAL A 515 -9.72 -36.12 -39.28
CA VAL A 515 -9.09 -36.59 -38.04
C VAL A 515 -10.18 -36.85 -37.00
N GLY A 516 -10.94 -37.92 -37.22
CA GLY A 516 -11.50 -38.70 -36.13
C GLY A 516 -10.54 -39.85 -35.90
N ASN A 517 -9.70 -39.77 -34.86
CA ASN A 517 -9.35 -40.90 -33.98
C ASN A 517 -8.15 -40.67 -33.04
N GLU A 518 -7.31 -39.64 -33.19
CA GLU A 518 -6.14 -39.51 -32.30
C GLU A 518 -6.41 -38.80 -30.95
N VAL A 519 -7.48 -37.98 -30.85
CA VAL A 519 -7.91 -37.40 -29.57
C VAL A 519 -8.70 -38.42 -28.73
N LEU A 520 -9.40 -39.36 -29.37
CA LEU A 520 -10.17 -40.39 -28.67
C LEU A 520 -9.26 -41.44 -28.00
N ASP A 521 -8.09 -41.72 -28.57
CA ASP A 521 -7.14 -42.68 -28.01
C ASP A 521 -6.31 -42.11 -26.84
N SER A 522 -6.05 -40.79 -26.83
CA SER A 522 -5.45 -40.10 -25.68
C SER A 522 -6.41 -40.04 -24.48
N VAL A 523 -7.69 -39.73 -24.73
CA VAL A 523 -8.74 -39.71 -23.68
C VAL A 523 -9.09 -41.12 -23.19
N LYS A 524 -9.03 -42.15 -24.05
CA LYS A 524 -9.21 -43.57 -23.64
C LYS A 524 -8.01 -44.11 -22.86
N ARG A 525 -6.77 -43.69 -23.17
CA ARG A 525 -5.58 -44.05 -22.39
C ARG A 525 -5.60 -43.42 -20.99
N GLN A 526 -5.98 -42.15 -20.86
CA GLN A 526 -6.14 -41.52 -19.54
C GLN A 526 -7.27 -42.14 -18.71
N LYS A 527 -8.42 -42.50 -19.32
CA LYS A 527 -9.52 -43.18 -18.60
C LYS A 527 -9.18 -44.61 -18.13
N ARG A 528 -8.24 -45.31 -18.77
CA ARG A 528 -7.77 -46.64 -18.30
C ARG A 528 -6.83 -46.52 -17.09
N THR A 529 -6.02 -45.47 -17.01
CA THR A 529 -5.12 -45.23 -15.87
C THR A 529 -5.89 -44.89 -14.59
N TRP A 530 -6.99 -44.12 -14.69
CA TRP A 530 -7.82 -43.79 -13.52
C TRP A 530 -8.65 -44.97 -13.00
N LYS A 531 -9.08 -45.91 -13.86
CA LYS A 531 -9.78 -47.13 -13.42
C LYS A 531 -8.87 -48.16 -12.73
N GLN A 532 -7.57 -48.18 -13.04
CA GLN A 532 -6.58 -49.04 -12.35
C GLN A 532 -6.13 -48.46 -11.00
N ILE A 533 -6.17 -47.13 -10.83
CA ILE A 533 -5.85 -46.46 -9.55
C ILE A 533 -7.04 -46.57 -8.58
N LEU A 534 -8.28 -46.51 -9.07
CA LEU A 534 -9.49 -46.63 -8.24
C LEU A 534 -9.88 -48.09 -7.90
N SER A 535 -9.34 -49.10 -8.58
CA SER A 535 -9.56 -50.52 -8.21
C SER A 535 -8.54 -51.06 -7.19
N GLY A 536 -7.64 -50.21 -6.70
CA GLY A 536 -6.58 -50.58 -5.75
C GLY A 536 -6.74 -50.01 -4.34
N ILE A 537 -7.88 -49.35 -4.03
CA ILE A 537 -8.10 -48.65 -2.76
C ILE A 537 -9.22 -49.29 -1.88
N ASP A 538 -9.87 -50.37 -2.34
CA ASP A 538 -10.90 -51.10 -1.55
C ASP A 538 -10.37 -52.40 -0.91
N SER A 539 -9.23 -52.33 -0.22
CA SER A 539 -8.85 -53.43 0.71
C SER A 539 -7.88 -52.95 1.80
N ILE A 540 -8.43 -52.36 2.86
CA ILE A 540 -7.81 -52.38 4.18
C ILE A 540 -8.86 -52.98 5.13
N PRO A 541 -8.55 -54.07 5.86
CA PRO A 541 -9.52 -54.75 6.71
C PRO A 541 -9.74 -53.95 8.01
N GLU A 542 -10.99 -53.84 8.41
CA GLU A 542 -11.36 -53.66 9.81
C GLU A 542 -11.12 -54.99 10.56
N ASP A 543 -10.68 -54.84 11.81
CA ASP A 543 -10.74 -55.77 12.95
C ASP A 543 -9.47 -56.47 13.48
N GLU A 544 -9.43 -56.47 14.83
CA GLU A 544 -8.70 -57.26 15.83
C GLU A 544 -7.28 -56.81 16.26
N GLN A 545 -7.16 -55.95 17.29
CA GLN A 545 -7.19 -56.27 18.73
C GLN A 545 -6.82 -55.06 19.61
#